data_AF-A0A970S4X0-F1
#
_entry.id   AF-A0A970S4X0-F1
#
_cell.length_a   1.000
_cell.length_b   1.000
_cell.length_c   1.000
_cell.angle_alpha   90.00
_cell.angle_beta   90.00
_cell.angle_gamma   90.00
#
_symmetry.space_group_name_H-M   'P 1'
#
loop_
_entity.id
_entity.type
_entity.pdbx_description
1 polymer ?
#
loop_
_entity_poly.entity_id
_entity_poly.type
_entity_poly.pdbx_seq_one_letter_code
_entity_poly.pdbx_strand_id
1 'polypeptide(L)'
;MKKKKTKFFSDFKDFISKGNIIDLAVAVVIGGAFNKIVTSLVNDIIMPVISLIAGKVNVSDLNVEMVEATADSPAVTLNYGVFIQNVIDFLIVALTIFIILRAFVKLQNIRQLLVKNDKDKEAEEAGEEKTQENE
;
A
#
# COMPACT_ATOMS: atom_id res chain seq x y z
N MET A 1 -16.63 -8.96 49.95
CA MET A 1 -15.42 -9.37 49.18
C MET A 1 -15.12 -8.35 48.10
N LYS A 2 -14.18 -7.41 48.32
CA LYS A 2 -13.78 -6.42 47.31
C LYS A 2 -12.80 -7.07 46.33
N LYS A 3 -13.22 -7.28 45.07
CA LYS A 3 -12.36 -7.80 43.99
C LYS A 3 -11.21 -6.82 43.76
N LYS A 4 -10.00 -7.21 44.18
CA LYS A 4 -8.74 -6.59 43.79
C LYS A 4 -8.60 -6.78 42.28
N LYS A 5 -9.07 -5.83 41.46
CA LYS A 5 -8.74 -5.82 40.03
C LYS A 5 -7.22 -5.83 39.96
N THR A 6 -6.67 -6.83 39.29
CA THR A 6 -5.23 -7.05 39.17
C THR A 6 -4.60 -5.79 38.60
N LYS A 7 -3.75 -5.13 39.39
CA LYS A 7 -3.09 -3.84 39.10
C LYS A 7 -2.56 -3.78 37.66
N PHE A 8 -2.01 -4.90 37.20
CA PHE A 8 -1.55 -5.12 35.83
C PHE A 8 -2.58 -4.79 34.74
N PHE A 9 -3.85 -5.20 34.88
CA PHE A 9 -4.87 -4.96 33.84
C PHE A 9 -5.30 -3.49 33.77
N SER A 10 -5.23 -2.78 34.90
CA SER A 10 -5.42 -1.33 34.95
C SER A 10 -4.24 -0.62 34.30
N ASP A 11 -3.01 -0.95 34.72
CA ASP A 11 -1.78 -0.36 34.20
C ASP A 11 -1.62 -0.64 32.69
N PHE A 12 -2.00 -1.84 32.24
CA PHE A 12 -2.04 -2.21 30.83
C PHE A 12 -3.10 -1.41 30.06
N LYS A 13 -4.32 -1.27 30.60
CA LYS A 13 -5.35 -0.43 29.99
C LYS A 13 -4.89 1.02 29.86
N ASP A 14 -4.26 1.56 30.89
CA ASP A 14 -3.76 2.93 30.91
C ASP A 14 -2.58 3.11 29.93
N PHE A 15 -1.76 2.08 29.75
CA PHE A 15 -0.69 2.06 28.76
C PHE A 15 -1.21 2.03 27.31
N ILE A 16 -2.13 1.11 26.99
CA ILE A 16 -2.70 1.01 25.63
C ILE A 16 -3.59 2.21 25.31
N SER A 17 -4.19 2.88 26.31
CA SER A 17 -5.04 4.06 26.08
C SER A 17 -4.23 5.30 25.66
N LYS A 18 -2.90 5.22 25.62
CA LYS A 18 -2.05 6.28 25.09
C LYS A 18 -2.22 6.37 23.57
N GLY A 19 -2.77 7.47 23.08
CA GLY A 19 -3.03 7.70 21.65
C GLY A 19 -1.84 7.38 20.74
N ASN A 20 -0.63 7.83 21.10
CA ASN A 20 0.60 7.56 20.33
C ASN A 20 0.89 6.05 20.11
N ILE A 21 0.47 5.17 21.03
CA ILE A 21 0.67 3.73 20.93
C ILE A 21 -0.43 3.10 20.07
N ILE A 22 -1.68 3.55 20.24
CA ILE A 22 -2.81 3.08 19.42
C ILE A 22 -2.57 3.43 17.95
N ASP A 23 -2.19 4.68 17.66
CA ASP A 23 -1.98 5.14 16.29
C ASP A 23 -0.83 4.38 15.61
N LEU A 24 0.26 4.11 16.34
CA LEU A 24 1.36 3.28 15.85
C LEU A 24 0.90 1.84 15.60
N ALA A 25 0.15 1.23 16.52
CA ALA A 25 -0.35 -0.13 16.37
C ALA A 25 -1.30 -0.26 15.16
N VAL A 26 -2.20 0.71 14.99
CA VAL A 26 -3.12 0.77 13.85
C VAL A 26 -2.35 0.94 12.54
N ALA A 27 -1.35 1.84 12.50
CA ALA A 27 -0.52 2.05 11.33
C ALA A 27 0.24 0.79 10.91
N VAL A 28 0.80 0.02 11.86
CA VAL A 28 1.52 -1.23 11.57
C VAL A 28 0.57 -2.33 11.07
N VAL A 29 -0.59 -2.49 11.69
CA VAL A 29 -1.58 -3.51 11.29
C VAL A 29 -2.14 -3.21 9.89
N ILE A 30 -2.54 -1.96 9.65
CA ILE A 30 -3.04 -1.52 8.34
C ILE A 30 -1.91 -1.59 7.31
N GLY A 31 -0.69 -1.18 7.65
CA GLY A 31 0.47 -1.26 6.77
C GLY A 31 0.77 -2.70 6.34
N GLY A 32 0.73 -3.66 7.27
CA GLY A 32 0.91 -5.08 6.96
C GLY A 32 -0.19 -5.66 6.08
N ALA A 33 -1.46 -5.31 6.34
CA ALA A 33 -2.58 -5.75 5.51
C ALA A 33 -2.56 -5.11 4.11
N PHE A 34 -2.25 -3.82 4.02
CA PHE A 34 -2.13 -3.09 2.77
C PHE A 34 -0.98 -3.62 1.92
N ASN A 35 0.17 -3.90 2.53
CA ASN A 35 1.29 -4.52 1.83
C ASN A 35 0.89 -5.85 1.17
N LYS A 36 0.11 -6.70 1.85
CA LYS A 36 -0.40 -7.95 1.25
C LYS A 36 -1.27 -7.71 0.02
N ILE A 37 -2.13 -6.68 0.05
CA ILE A 37 -2.98 -6.32 -1.10
C ILE A 37 -2.10 -5.88 -2.28
N VAL A 38 -1.10 -5.04 -2.02
CA VAL A 38 -0.17 -4.58 -3.05
C VAL A 38 0.64 -5.75 -3.61
N THR A 39 1.20 -6.61 -2.75
CA THR A 39 1.96 -7.79 -3.17
C THR A 39 1.11 -8.74 -4.00
N SER A 40 -0.15 -8.98 -3.65
CA SER A 40 -1.06 -9.81 -4.45
C SER A 40 -1.37 -9.18 -5.80
N LEU A 41 -1.66 -7.88 -5.86
CA LEU A 41 -1.86 -7.17 -7.13
C LEU A 41 -0.63 -7.29 -8.04
N VAL A 42 0.58 -7.18 -7.49
CA VAL A 42 1.80 -7.30 -8.27
C VAL A 42 2.02 -8.72 -8.72
N ASN A 43 2.00 -9.68 -7.80
CA ASN A 43 2.37 -11.07 -8.09
C ASN A 43 1.31 -11.80 -8.92
N ASP A 44 0.02 -11.53 -8.66
CA ASP A 44 -1.09 -12.31 -9.22
C ASP A 44 -1.68 -11.64 -10.48
N ILE A 45 -1.46 -10.35 -10.71
CA ILE A 45 -2.04 -9.62 -11.85
C ILE A 45 -0.95 -8.98 -12.71
N ILE A 46 -0.07 -8.17 -12.13
CA ILE A 46 0.93 -7.41 -12.89
C ILE A 46 2.00 -8.35 -13.47
N MET A 47 2.57 -9.25 -12.68
CA MET A 47 3.62 -10.17 -13.12
C MET A 47 3.16 -11.12 -14.24
N PRO A 48 1.98 -11.76 -14.20
CA PRO A 48 1.46 -12.53 -15.32
C PRO A 48 1.35 -11.69 -16.60
N VAL A 49 0.84 -10.46 -16.52
CA VAL A 49 0.70 -9.57 -17.68
C VAL A 49 2.07 -9.16 -18.23
N ILE A 50 3.03 -8.83 -17.37
CA ILE A 50 4.40 -8.49 -17.78
C ILE A 50 5.09 -9.70 -18.39
N SER A 51 4.99 -10.89 -17.80
CA SER A 51 5.61 -12.12 -18.31
C SER A 51 5.03 -12.58 -19.66
N LEU A 52 3.75 -12.29 -19.92
CA LEU A 52 3.14 -12.54 -21.23
C LEU A 52 3.72 -11.62 -22.32
N ILE A 53 4.06 -10.37 -21.98
CA ILE A 53 4.56 -9.39 -22.95
C ILE A 53 6.08 -9.47 -23.11
N ALA A 54 6.82 -9.61 -22.02
CA ALA A 54 8.28 -9.65 -21.99
C ALA A 54 8.85 -11.06 -22.27
N GLY A 55 8.00 -12.09 -22.35
CA GLY A 55 8.41 -13.49 -22.39
C GLY A 55 8.71 -14.05 -20.99
N LYS A 56 9.04 -15.34 -20.89
CA LYS A 56 9.45 -16.00 -19.62
C LYS A 56 10.78 -15.44 -19.13
N VAL A 57 10.80 -14.22 -18.60
CA VAL A 57 12.01 -13.59 -18.05
C VAL A 57 12.20 -14.05 -16.60
N ASN A 58 12.63 -15.29 -16.42
CA ASN A 58 13.05 -15.79 -15.11
C ASN A 58 14.54 -15.48 -14.92
N VAL A 59 14.83 -14.32 -14.33
CA VAL A 59 16.20 -13.93 -13.98
C VAL A 59 16.71 -14.74 -12.78
N SER A 60 15.81 -15.38 -12.04
CA SER A 60 16.13 -16.28 -10.91
C SER A 60 17.02 -17.47 -11.28
N ASP A 61 16.99 -17.93 -12.53
CA ASP A 61 17.72 -19.14 -12.96
C ASP A 61 19.20 -18.86 -13.23
N LEU A 62 19.66 -17.61 -13.11
CA LEU A 62 21.08 -17.27 -13.17
C LEU A 62 21.74 -17.48 -11.80
N ASN A 63 22.33 -18.66 -11.63
CA ASN A 63 23.15 -19.03 -10.50
C ASN A 63 24.59 -19.30 -10.96
N VAL A 64 25.58 -18.88 -10.15
CA VAL A 64 26.97 -19.31 -10.32
C VAL A 64 27.25 -20.30 -9.21
N GLU A 65 27.47 -21.56 -9.58
CA GLU A 65 27.89 -22.60 -8.64
C GLU A 65 29.32 -22.29 -8.19
N MET A 66 29.50 -21.98 -6.90
CA MET A 66 30.83 -21.68 -6.34
C MET A 66 31.49 -22.93 -5.75
N VAL A 67 30.71 -23.95 -5.39
CA VAL A 67 31.18 -25.26 -4.89
C VAL A 67 30.23 -26.35 -5.39
N GLU A 68 30.76 -27.36 -6.09
CA GLU A 68 29.99 -28.53 -6.53
C GLU A 68 29.43 -29.29 -5.33
N ALA A 69 28.21 -29.82 -5.45
CA ALA A 69 27.60 -30.65 -4.41
C ALA A 69 28.46 -31.90 -4.20
N THR A 70 28.87 -32.15 -2.95
CA THR A 70 29.49 -33.42 -2.56
C THR A 70 28.45 -34.29 -1.84
N ALA A 71 28.69 -35.59 -1.72
CA ALA A 71 27.75 -36.54 -1.11
C ALA A 71 27.28 -36.16 0.32
N ASP A 72 28.04 -35.31 1.01
CA ASP A 72 27.80 -34.87 2.39
C ASP A 72 27.50 -33.36 2.52
N SER A 73 27.41 -32.59 1.42
CA SER A 73 27.04 -31.17 1.49
C SER A 73 26.36 -30.60 0.25
N PRO A 74 25.28 -29.81 0.43
CA PRO A 74 24.62 -29.13 -0.67
C PRO A 74 25.57 -28.12 -1.34
N ALA A 75 25.48 -28.00 -2.67
CA ALA A 75 26.23 -27.03 -3.45
C ALA A 75 25.99 -25.61 -2.92
N VAL A 76 27.08 -24.86 -2.69
CA VAL A 76 26.99 -23.44 -2.36
C VAL A 76 26.89 -22.67 -3.67
N THR A 77 25.68 -22.27 -4.01
CA THR A 77 25.37 -21.50 -5.21
C THR A 77 25.19 -20.02 -4.85
N LEU A 78 25.89 -19.14 -5.56
CA LEU A 78 25.65 -17.71 -5.46
C LEU A 78 24.48 -17.36 -6.40
N ASN A 79 23.29 -17.25 -5.82
CA ASN A 79 22.05 -16.97 -6.55
C ASN A 79 21.86 -15.46 -6.78
N TYR A 80 22.78 -14.84 -7.54
CA TYR A 80 22.65 -13.43 -7.91
C TYR A 80 21.40 -13.15 -8.75
N GLY A 81 20.90 -14.14 -9.49
CA GLY A 81 19.63 -14.08 -10.20
C GLY A 81 18.44 -13.74 -9.30
N VAL A 82 18.37 -14.34 -8.11
CA VAL A 82 17.31 -14.06 -7.12
C VAL A 82 17.42 -12.64 -6.57
N PHE A 83 18.63 -12.14 -6.36
CA PHE A 83 18.82 -10.75 -5.92
C PHE A 83 18.32 -9.76 -6.97
N ILE A 84 18.70 -9.94 -8.24
CA ILE A 84 18.24 -9.08 -9.33
C ILE A 84 16.71 -9.18 -9.49
N GLN A 85 16.13 -10.37 -9.36
CA GLN A 85 14.69 -10.53 -9.40
C GLN A 85 13.98 -9.78 -8.28
N ASN A 86 14.48 -9.86 -7.04
CA ASN A 86 13.93 -9.10 -5.92
C ASN A 86 14.02 -7.58 -6.13
N VAL A 87 15.07 -7.10 -6.79
CA VAL A 87 15.19 -5.67 -7.16
C VAL A 87 14.13 -5.28 -8.19
N ILE A 88 13.90 -6.12 -9.20
CA ILE A 88 12.85 -5.90 -10.22
C ILE A 88 11.47 -5.90 -9.55
N ASP A 89 11.17 -6.88 -8.69
CA ASP A 89 9.91 -6.97 -7.96
C ASP A 89 9.66 -5.72 -7.11
N PHE A 90 10.70 -5.24 -6.42
CA PHE A 90 10.62 -3.99 -5.66
C PHE A 90 10.29 -2.78 -6.54
N LEU A 91 10.91 -2.66 -7.72
CA LEU A 91 10.62 -1.57 -8.67
C LEU A 91 9.18 -1.64 -9.19
N ILE A 92 8.66 -2.85 -9.48
CA ILE A 92 7.28 -3.05 -9.92
C ILE A 92 6.29 -2.69 -8.79
N VAL A 93 6.56 -3.12 -7.56
CA VAL A 93 5.75 -2.76 -6.38
C VAL A 93 5.74 -1.25 -6.17
N ALA A 94 6.91 -0.60 -6.23
CA ALA A 94 7.02 0.85 -6.09
C ALA A 94 6.21 1.59 -7.17
N LEU A 95 6.31 1.15 -8.44
CA LEU A 95 5.54 1.71 -9.55
C LEU A 95 4.03 1.51 -9.35
N THR A 96 3.62 0.34 -8.88
CA THR A 96 2.22 0.00 -8.63
C THR A 96 1.63 0.89 -7.54
N ILE A 97 2.32 1.03 -6.40
CA ILE A 97 1.91 1.94 -5.33
C ILE A 97 1.79 3.37 -5.86
N PHE A 98 2.77 3.83 -6.66
CA PHE A 98 2.75 5.16 -7.24
C PHE A 98 1.52 5.39 -8.13
N ILE A 99 1.17 4.44 -9.00
CA ILE A 99 -0.02 4.54 -9.86
C ILE A 99 -1.30 4.61 -9.02
N ILE A 100 -1.42 3.75 -8.00
CA ILE A 100 -2.58 3.73 -7.10
C ILE A 100 -2.72 5.07 -6.38
N LEU A 101 -1.64 5.55 -5.74
CA LEU A 101 -1.65 6.84 -5.04
C LEU A 101 -2.00 8.00 -5.97
N ARG A 102 -1.43 8.00 -7.19
CA ARG A 102 -1.75 9.03 -8.20
C ARG A 102 -3.21 8.98 -8.62
N ALA A 103 -3.80 7.79 -8.78
CA ALA A 103 -5.21 7.63 -9.09
C ALA A 103 -6.10 8.17 -7.97
N PHE A 104 -5.79 7.86 -6.71
CA PHE A 104 -6.51 8.39 -5.55
C PHE A 104 -6.41 9.92 -5.45
N VAL A 105 -5.21 10.50 -5.61
CA VAL A 105 -5.03 11.96 -5.59
C VAL A 105 -5.81 12.62 -6.73
N LYS A 106 -5.80 12.04 -7.94
CA LYS A 106 -6.58 12.55 -9.07
C LYS A 106 -8.09 12.52 -8.79
N LEU A 107 -8.61 11.44 -8.20
CA LEU A 107 -10.01 11.32 -7.80
C LEU A 107 -10.40 12.35 -6.72
N GLN A 108 -9.53 12.58 -5.73
CA GLN A 108 -9.78 13.58 -4.68
C GLN A 108 -9.78 15.00 -5.23
N ASN A 109 -8.84 15.33 -6.12
CA ASN A 109 -8.81 16.64 -6.78
C ASN A 109 -10.05 16.86 -7.66
N ILE A 110 -10.49 15.84 -8.40
CA ILE A 110 -11.74 15.90 -9.17
C ILE A 110 -12.94 16.12 -8.25
N ARG A 111 -13.01 15.44 -7.11
CA ARG A 111 -14.10 15.62 -6.13
C ARG A 111 -14.14 17.05 -5.58
N GLN A 112 -12.99 17.67 -5.31
CA GLN A 112 -12.95 19.06 -4.88
C GLN A 112 -13.40 20.04 -5.97
N LEU A 113 -13.09 19.76 -7.24
CA LEU A 113 -13.54 20.57 -8.37
C LEU A 113 -15.05 20.46 -8.61
N LEU A 114 -15.63 19.27 -8.45
CA LEU A 114 -17.08 19.06 -8.56
C LEU A 114 -17.85 19.77 -7.43
N VAL A 115 -17.38 19.63 -6.17
CA VAL A 115 -18.00 20.29 -5.01
C VAL A 115 -17.87 21.81 -5.05
N LYS A 116 -16.85 22.36 -5.72
CA LYS A 116 -16.70 23.81 -5.90
C LYS A 116 -17.65 24.32 -6.98
N ASN A 117 -17.72 23.64 -8.12
CA ASN A 117 -18.64 23.99 -9.20
C ASN A 117 -20.12 23.95 -8.77
N ASP A 118 -20.53 23.02 -7.91
CA ASP A 118 -21.91 22.98 -7.42
C ASP A 118 -22.25 24.20 -6.55
N LYS A 119 -21.32 24.63 -5.68
CA LYS A 119 -21.50 25.83 -4.85
C LYS A 119 -21.42 27.14 -5.63
N ASP A 120 -20.56 27.18 -6.65
CA ASP A 120 -20.40 28.38 -7.48
C ASP A 120 -21.63 28.57 -8.38
N LYS A 121 -22.26 27.47 -8.84
CA LYS A 121 -23.56 27.48 -9.55
C LYS A 121 -24.73 27.88 -8.66
N GLU A 122 -24.82 27.33 -7.44
CA GLU A 122 -25.85 27.74 -6.47
C GLU A 122 -25.74 29.23 -6.10
N ALA A 123 -24.53 29.78 -6.09
CA ALA A 123 -24.29 31.20 -5.83
C ALA A 123 -24.62 32.12 -7.02
N GLU A 124 -24.43 31.65 -8.27
CA GLU A 124 -24.89 32.36 -9.47
C GLU A 124 -26.42 32.33 -9.60
N GLU A 125 -27.06 31.17 -9.41
CA GLU A 125 -28.52 31.02 -9.47
C GLU A 125 -29.25 31.84 -8.38
N ALA A 126 -28.73 31.86 -7.15
CA ALA A 126 -29.27 32.69 -6.07
C ALA A 126 -29.01 34.20 -6.23
N GLY A 127 -28.04 34.59 -7.09
CA GLY A 127 -27.77 35.98 -7.45
C GLY A 127 -28.67 36.47 -8.58
N GLU A 128 -29.02 35.59 -9.51
CA GLU A 128 -29.95 35.87 -10.63
C GLU A 128 -31.41 35.96 -10.16
N GLU A 129 -31.87 35.09 -9.24
CA GLU A 129 -33.25 35.17 -8.69
C GLU A 129 -33.49 36.49 -7.94
N LYS A 130 -32.52 37.00 -7.18
CA LYS A 130 -32.65 38.27 -6.42
C LYS A 130 -32.60 39.53 -7.27
N THR A 131 -32.11 39.42 -8.51
CA THR A 131 -32.05 40.53 -9.45
C THR A 131 -33.36 40.68 -10.22
N GLN A 132 -34.10 39.58 -10.44
CA GLN A 132 -35.40 39.60 -11.13
C GLN A 132 -36.59 39.98 -10.25
N GLU A 133 -36.47 39.92 -8.91
CA GLU A 133 -37.57 40.26 -7.98
C GLU A 133 -37.65 41.78 -7.64
N ASN A 134 -36.68 42.58 -8.09
CA ASN A 134 -36.58 44.03 -7.80
C ASN A 134 -36.78 44.95 -9.03
N GLU A 135 -37.23 44.42 -10.17
CA GLU A 135 -37.75 45.20 -11.32
C GLU A 135 -39.27 45.08 -11.41
#